data_AF-A0A9E5YFG0-F1
#
_entry.id   AF-A0A9E5YFG0-F1
#
_cell.length_a   1.000
_cell.length_b   1.000
_cell.length_c   1.000
_cell.angle_alpha   90.00
_cell.angle_beta   90.00
_cell.angle_gamma   90.00
#
_symmetry.space_group_name_H-M   'P 1'
#
loop_
_entity.id
_entity.type
_entity.pdbx_description
1 polymer ?
#
loop_
_entity_poly.entity_id
_entity_poly.type
_entity_poly.pdbx_seq_one_letter_code
_entity_poly.pdbx_strand_id
1 'polypeptide(L)'
;SPKSGRQSEIVFIPKKIADRLKDYIRFRGLTLEQRVFPLGYTGAREIVKKAGCIVGIDLKPHDLRGHAATYASRAGAPLEIVSKVILRHANLSTTQLYLGKISDTEAIRWIEYVFS
;
A
#
# COMPACT_ATOMS: atom_id res chain seq x y z
N SER A 1 0.08 14.96 7.22
CA SER A 1 -1.28 14.92 6.66
C SER A 1 -1.38 13.79 5.64
N PRO A 2 -2.49 13.03 5.61
CA PRO A 2 -2.74 12.00 4.60
C PRO A 2 -2.58 12.53 3.18
N LYS A 3 -2.03 11.70 2.29
CA LYS A 3 -1.61 12.12 0.95
C LYS A 3 -2.80 12.43 0.04
N SER A 4 -4.01 12.00 0.43
CA SER A 4 -5.29 12.36 -0.18
C SER A 4 -5.94 13.63 0.39
N GLY A 5 -5.42 14.18 1.49
CA GLY A 5 -6.01 15.33 2.20
C GLY A 5 -7.28 15.03 3.03
N ARG A 6 -7.63 13.76 3.27
CA ARG A 6 -8.85 13.35 4.02
C ARG A 6 -8.60 13.15 5.53
N GLN A 7 -9.61 13.14 6.39
CA GLN A 7 -9.39 12.83 7.83
C GLN A 7 -8.99 11.36 8.07
N SER A 8 -9.48 10.45 7.23
CA SER A 8 -9.13 9.02 7.22
C SER A 8 -9.02 8.53 5.78
N GLU A 9 -8.13 7.54 5.57
CA GLU A 9 -7.93 6.89 4.28
C GLU A 9 -8.15 5.39 4.44
N ILE A 10 -8.88 4.79 3.49
CA ILE A 10 -8.98 3.34 3.35
C ILE A 10 -7.81 2.88 2.48
N VAL A 11 -7.15 1.80 2.89
CA VAL A 11 -6.13 1.12 2.10
C VAL A 11 -6.62 -0.28 1.80
N PHE A 12 -6.58 -0.65 0.53
CA PHE A 12 -6.88 -1.98 0.07
C PHE A 12 -5.61 -2.83 0.13
N ILE A 13 -5.71 -4.02 0.72
CA ILE A 13 -4.60 -4.98 0.83
C ILE A 13 -5.00 -6.30 0.17
N PRO A 14 -4.06 -6.99 -0.49
CA PRO A 14 -4.33 -8.32 -1.04
C PRO A 14 -4.67 -9.31 0.06
N LYS A 15 -5.54 -10.28 -0.23
CA LYS A 15 -5.99 -11.31 0.70
C LYS A 15 -4.83 -12.03 1.38
N LYS A 16 -3.78 -12.37 0.62
CA LYS A 16 -2.55 -12.98 1.14
C LYS A 16 -1.86 -12.14 2.23
N ILE A 17 -1.87 -10.82 2.09
CA ILE A 17 -1.30 -9.90 3.08
C ILE A 17 -2.26 -9.76 4.27
N ALA A 18 -3.57 -9.71 4.03
CA ALA A 18 -4.58 -9.68 5.07
C ALA A 18 -4.49 -10.92 5.98
N ASP A 19 -4.34 -12.10 5.39
CA ASP A 19 -4.21 -13.37 6.12
C ASP A 19 -2.93 -13.38 6.98
N ARG A 20 -1.78 -12.99 6.40
CA ARG A 20 -0.52 -12.87 7.16
C ARG A 20 -0.61 -11.86 8.31
N LEU A 21 -1.29 -10.74 8.08
CA LEU A 21 -1.46 -9.73 9.11
C LEU A 21 -2.36 -10.24 10.24
N LYS A 22 -3.43 -10.97 9.89
CA LYS A 22 -4.34 -11.61 10.85
C LYS A 22 -3.61 -12.63 11.72
N ASP A 23 -2.76 -13.45 11.13
CA ASP A 23 -1.95 -14.43 11.86
C ASP A 23 -0.95 -13.74 12.78
N TYR A 24 -0.31 -12.67 12.33
CA TYR A 24 0.57 -11.86 13.17
C TYR A 24 -0.18 -11.24 14.37
N ILE A 25 -1.36 -10.65 14.16
CA ILE A 25 -2.19 -10.07 15.22
C ILE A 25 -2.56 -11.13 16.26
N ARG A 26 -2.98 -12.32 15.81
CA ARG A 26 -3.32 -13.45 16.67
C ARG A 26 -2.12 -13.94 17.47
N PHE A 27 -0.98 -14.16 16.79
CA PHE A 27 0.26 -14.61 17.42
C PHE A 27 0.75 -13.64 18.49
N ARG A 28 0.58 -12.33 18.25
CA ARG A 28 0.97 -11.27 19.19
C ARG A 28 -0.07 -11.00 20.28
N GLY A 29 -1.25 -11.61 20.21
CA GLY A 29 -2.34 -11.42 21.16
C GLY A 29 -2.85 -9.97 21.24
N LEU A 30 -2.87 -9.25 20.11
CA LEU A 30 -3.21 -7.81 20.12
C LEU A 30 -4.70 -7.56 20.29
N THR A 31 -5.05 -6.54 21.08
CA THR A 31 -6.43 -6.01 21.24
C THR A 31 -6.66 -4.80 20.33
N LEU A 32 -7.91 -4.34 20.24
CA LEU A 32 -8.35 -3.28 19.31
C LEU A 32 -7.67 -1.93 19.55
N GLU A 33 -7.27 -1.66 20.79
CA GLU A 33 -6.67 -0.40 21.23
C GLU A 33 -5.15 -0.36 21.01
N GLN A 34 -4.55 -1.50 20.69
CA GLN A 34 -3.11 -1.62 20.54
C GLN A 34 -2.68 -1.32 19.10
N ARG A 35 -1.55 -0.62 18.95
CA ARG A 35 -0.92 -0.45 17.64
C ARG A 35 -0.44 -1.81 17.12
N VAL A 36 -0.88 -2.17 15.92
CA VAL A 36 -0.41 -3.38 15.20
C VAL A 36 1.11 -3.45 15.16
N PHE A 37 1.75 -2.32 14.83
CA PHE A 37 3.19 -2.16 14.89
C PHE A 37 3.53 -0.94 15.77
N PRO A 38 4.12 -1.14 16.96
CA PRO A 38 4.50 -0.04 17.85
C PRO A 38 5.83 0.60 17.39
N LEU A 39 5.85 1.15 16.18
CA LEU A 39 7.06 1.73 15.58
C LEU A 39 6.80 3.11 14.96
N GLY A 40 7.81 3.96 15.03
CA GLY A 40 7.85 5.25 14.33
C GLY A 40 8.44 5.13 12.93
N TYR A 41 8.47 6.24 12.19
CA TYR A 41 8.99 6.30 10.82
C TYR A 41 10.44 5.78 10.71
N THR A 42 11.33 6.24 11.59
CA THR A 42 12.73 5.81 11.61
C THR A 42 12.85 4.31 11.82
N GLY A 43 12.06 3.73 12.75
CA GLY A 43 12.03 2.29 12.98
C GLY A 43 11.58 1.51 11.74
N ALA A 44 10.53 1.96 11.06
CA ALA A 44 10.08 1.36 9.81
C ALA A 44 11.18 1.39 8.73
N ARG A 45 11.84 2.55 8.59
CA ARG A 45 12.92 2.75 7.61
C ARG A 45 14.09 1.80 7.86
N GLU A 46 14.51 1.65 9.11
CA GLU A 46 15.62 0.75 9.46
C GLU A 46 15.27 -0.72 9.24
N ILE A 47 14.01 -1.14 9.47
CA ILE A 47 13.55 -2.49 9.14
C ILE A 47 13.69 -2.75 7.63
N VAL A 48 13.21 -1.82 6.80
CA VAL A 48 13.30 -1.93 5.33
C VAL A 48 14.75 -1.96 4.87
N LYS A 49 15.59 -1.07 5.42
CA LYS A 49 17.02 -1.02 5.10
C LYS A 49 17.71 -2.34 5.44
N LYS A 50 17.47 -2.89 6.64
CA LYS A 50 18.02 -4.19 7.05
C LYS A 50 17.57 -5.32 6.12
N ALA A 51 16.30 -5.35 5.73
CA ALA A 51 15.80 -6.33 4.77
C ALA A 51 16.51 -6.21 3.41
N GLY A 52 16.75 -4.98 2.94
CA GLY A 52 17.57 -4.72 1.75
C GLY A 52 18.99 -5.26 1.88
N CYS A 53 19.66 -4.99 3.00
CA CYS A 53 21.02 -5.48 3.24
C CYS A 53 21.12 -7.02 3.19
N ILE A 54 20.12 -7.73 3.74
CA ILE A 54 20.07 -9.20 3.71
C ILE A 54 20.09 -9.75 2.27
N VAL A 55 19.46 -9.02 1.33
CA VAL A 55 19.41 -9.41 -0.09
C VAL A 55 20.40 -8.64 -0.97
N GLY A 56 21.31 -7.87 -0.38
CA GLY A 56 22.36 -7.13 -1.10
C GLY A 56 21.90 -5.86 -1.85
N ILE A 57 20.79 -5.23 -1.42
CA ILE A 57 20.21 -4.03 -2.08
C ILE A 57 20.09 -2.86 -1.09
N ASP A 58 20.43 -1.63 -1.50
CA ASP A 58 20.09 -0.41 -0.74
C ASP A 58 18.59 -0.10 -0.89
N LEU A 59 17.77 -0.73 -0.04
CA LEU A 59 16.32 -0.65 -0.11
C LEU A 59 15.76 0.44 0.82
N LYS A 60 14.91 1.33 0.29
CA LYS A 60 14.19 2.35 1.06
C LYS A 60 12.67 2.13 0.96
N PRO A 61 11.88 2.59 1.95
CA PRO A 61 10.42 2.49 1.88
C PRO A 61 9.81 3.09 0.61
N HIS A 62 10.45 4.13 0.05
CA HIS A 62 10.00 4.76 -1.19
C HIS A 62 10.15 3.84 -2.41
N ASP A 63 11.19 3.02 -2.45
CA ASP A 63 11.46 2.11 -3.58
C ASP A 63 10.39 1.01 -3.65
N LEU A 64 9.98 0.47 -2.50
CA LEU A 64 8.87 -0.49 -2.41
C LEU A 64 7.57 0.09 -2.97
N ARG A 65 7.30 1.36 -2.66
CA ARG A 65 6.11 2.06 -3.16
C ARG A 65 6.21 2.33 -4.66
N GLY A 66 7.38 2.76 -5.16
CA GLY A 66 7.62 2.96 -6.59
C GLY A 66 7.51 1.66 -7.39
N HIS A 67 8.05 0.58 -6.84
CA HIS A 67 7.95 -0.77 -7.41
C HIS A 67 6.48 -1.22 -7.49
N ALA A 68 5.70 -1.07 -6.42
CA ALA A 68 4.27 -1.45 -6.42
C ALA A 68 3.47 -0.72 -7.53
N ALA A 69 3.70 0.59 -7.71
CA ALA A 69 3.03 1.36 -8.76
C ALA A 69 3.49 0.96 -10.18
N THR A 70 4.81 0.77 -10.36
CA THR A 70 5.38 0.33 -11.64
C THR A 70 4.87 -1.05 -12.02
N TYR A 71 4.84 -1.98 -11.06
CA TYR A 71 4.38 -3.34 -11.25
C TYR A 71 2.89 -3.37 -11.64
N ALA A 72 2.04 -2.62 -10.93
CA ALA A 72 0.63 -2.49 -11.28
C ALA A 72 0.41 -1.92 -12.69
N SER A 73 1.14 -0.87 -13.06
CA SER A 73 1.07 -0.32 -14.42
C SER A 73 1.48 -1.33 -15.48
N ARG A 74 2.55 -2.11 -15.24
CA ARG A 74 3.01 -3.17 -16.14
C ARG A 74 2.05 -4.37 -16.21
N ALA A 75 1.28 -4.61 -15.16
CA ALA A 75 0.20 -5.60 -15.13
C ALA A 75 -1.07 -5.14 -15.87
N GLY A 76 -1.09 -3.91 -16.40
CA GLY A 76 -2.22 -3.36 -17.14
C GLY A 76 -3.27 -2.67 -16.26
N ALA A 77 -2.96 -2.35 -15.01
CA ALA A 77 -3.88 -1.61 -14.15
C ALA A 77 -4.13 -0.20 -14.71
N PRO A 78 -5.40 0.26 -14.78
CA PRO A 78 -5.73 1.62 -15.19
C PRO A 78 -4.99 2.65 -14.34
N LEU A 79 -4.67 3.79 -14.95
CA LEU A 79 -3.91 4.86 -14.28
C LEU A 79 -4.65 5.38 -13.04
N GLU A 80 -5.98 5.37 -13.05
CA GLU A 80 -6.82 5.75 -11.92
C GLU A 80 -6.61 4.80 -10.74
N ILE A 81 -6.46 3.50 -10.99
CA ILE A 81 -6.17 2.49 -9.96
C ILE A 81 -4.78 2.73 -9.38
N VAL A 82 -3.77 2.90 -10.24
CA VAL A 82 -2.39 3.16 -9.79
C VAL A 82 -2.33 4.46 -8.96
N SER A 83 -2.98 5.52 -9.42
CA SER A 83 -2.92 6.84 -8.81
C SER A 83 -3.77 6.96 -7.53
N LYS A 84 -5.03 6.51 -7.56
CA LYS A 84 -5.99 6.70 -6.45
C LYS A 84 -5.97 5.56 -5.44
N VAL A 85 -5.74 4.31 -5.87
CA VAL A 85 -5.79 3.14 -4.98
C VAL A 85 -4.39 2.82 -4.43
N ILE A 86 -3.40 2.66 -5.29
CA ILE A 86 -2.04 2.25 -4.89
C ILE A 86 -1.26 3.44 -4.31
N LEU A 87 -1.21 4.55 -5.05
CA LEU A 87 -0.48 5.75 -4.64
C LEU A 87 -1.30 6.66 -3.73
N ARG A 88 -2.63 6.72 -3.85
CA ARG A 88 -3.49 7.59 -3.02
C ARG A 88 -3.09 9.07 -3.10
N HIS A 89 -2.94 9.60 -4.31
CA HIS A 89 -2.64 11.03 -4.50
C HIS A 89 -3.92 11.89 -4.34
N ALA A 90 -3.83 13.01 -3.59
CA ALA A 90 -4.92 13.97 -3.39
C ALA A 90 -5.36 14.68 -4.66
N ASN A 91 -4.41 15.01 -5.51
CA ASN A 91 -4.66 15.84 -6.69
C ASN A 91 -4.00 15.18 -7.89
N LEU A 92 -4.83 14.89 -8.89
CA LEU A 92 -4.45 14.33 -10.18
C LEU A 92 -4.16 15.51 -11.13
N SER A 93 -3.06 16.23 -10.92
CA SER A 93 -2.54 17.13 -11.96
C SER A 93 -2.03 16.35 -13.19
N THR A 94 -2.08 15.01 -13.19
CA THR A 94 -1.62 14.15 -14.29
C THR A 94 -2.65 13.18 -14.88
N THR A 95 -3.95 13.23 -14.53
CA THR A 95 -4.97 12.46 -15.29
C THR A 95 -6.38 13.01 -15.08
N GLN A 96 -6.68 14.12 -15.75
CA GLN A 96 -8.00 14.77 -15.70
C GLN A 96 -9.05 14.13 -16.63
N LEU A 97 -8.70 13.14 -17.46
CA LEU A 97 -9.58 12.70 -18.55
C LEU A 97 -10.56 11.54 -18.24
N TYR A 98 -10.39 10.80 -17.15
CA TYR A 98 -11.23 9.60 -16.87
C TYR A 98 -11.69 9.51 -15.41
N LEU A 99 -12.17 10.62 -14.84
CA LEU A 99 -12.58 10.73 -13.43
C LEU A 99 -13.94 10.05 -13.14
N GLY A 100 -14.04 8.75 -13.36
CA GLY A 100 -15.06 7.91 -12.72
C GLY A 100 -14.84 7.78 -11.21
N LYS A 101 -15.91 7.46 -10.47
CA LYS A 101 -15.83 6.97 -9.09
C LYS A 101 -15.42 5.49 -9.15
N ILE A 102 -14.18 5.17 -8.77
CA ILE A 102 -13.77 3.77 -8.57
C ILE A 102 -14.57 3.23 -7.38
N SER A 103 -15.25 2.11 -7.57
CA SER A 103 -15.95 1.41 -6.49
C SER A 103 -14.99 0.58 -5.64
N ASP A 104 -15.32 0.34 -4.37
CA ASP A 104 -14.49 -0.49 -3.49
C ASP A 104 -14.31 -1.91 -4.04
N THR A 105 -15.33 -2.46 -4.71
CA THR A 105 -15.29 -3.78 -5.33
C THR A 105 -14.31 -3.83 -6.51
N GLU A 106 -14.28 -2.78 -7.33
CA GLU A 106 -13.32 -2.63 -8.41
C GLU A 106 -11.89 -2.46 -7.86
N ALA A 107 -11.71 -1.65 -6.82
CA ALA A 107 -10.41 -1.46 -6.18
C ALA A 107 -9.87 -2.78 -5.61
N ILE A 108 -10.71 -3.57 -4.91
CA ILE A 108 -10.33 -4.89 -4.40
C ILE A 108 -9.94 -5.83 -5.54
N ARG A 109 -10.75 -5.92 -6.61
CA ARG A 109 -10.45 -6.78 -7.76
C ARG A 109 -9.11 -6.46 -8.39
N TRP A 110 -8.78 -5.18 -8.56
CA TRP A 110 -7.49 -4.77 -9.10
C TRP A 110 -6.33 -5.08 -8.15
N ILE A 111 -6.51 -4.89 -6.85
CA ILE A 111 -5.45 -5.19 -5.86
C ILE A 111 -5.19 -6.70 -5.79
N GLU A 112 -6.23 -7.53 -5.83
CA GLU A 112 -6.08 -8.98 -5.94
C GLU A 112 -5.44 -9.39 -7.26
N TYR A 113 -5.91 -8.84 -8.39
CA TYR A 113 -5.34 -9.18 -9.71
C TYR A 113 -3.85 -8.82 -9.81
N VAL A 114 -3.46 -7.63 -9.32
CA VAL A 114 -2.07 -7.19 -9.41
C VAL A 114 -1.19 -8.00 -8.45
N PHE A 115 -1.58 -8.18 -7.19
CA PHE A 115 -0.68 -8.64 -6.12
C PHE A 115 -1.00 -10.05 -5.56
N SER A 116 -1.78 -10.87 -6.28
CA SER A 116 -2.05 -12.27 -5.90
C SER A 116 -0.82 -13.18 -6.06
#